data_AF-A0A9N9I0P6-F1
#
_entry.id   AF-A0A9N9I0P6-F1
#
_cell.length_a   1.000
_cell.length_b   1.000
_cell.length_c   1.000
_cell.angle_alpha   90.00
_cell.angle_beta   90.00
_cell.angle_gamma   90.00
#
_symmetry.space_group_name_H-M   'P 1'
#
loop_
_entity.id
_entity.type
_entity.pdbx_description
1 polymer ?
#
loop_
_entity_poly.entity_id
_entity_poly.type
_entity_poly.pdbx_seq_one_letter_code
_entity_poly.pdbx_strand_id
1 'polypeptide(L)'
;MSQKFERTRRTPAQLTAIIASSKSQRELNKIAFKEQERIIELQKETREVQCIVKGLLGHNEFGDVKTTLTLREFLKLPVVMKSGHVKRPPNSYILHRRDVASEFRNVKVKLSVHEITSIVKERRKNLDEVESKFWE
;
A
#
# COMPACT_ATOMS: atom_id res chain seq x y z
N MET A 1 -42.60 26.68 48.84
CA MET A 1 -43.09 25.32 48.51
C MET A 1 -41.88 24.45 48.22
N SER A 2 -41.63 23.41 49.00
CA SER A 2 -40.41 22.57 48.91
C SER A 2 -40.73 21.29 48.13
N GLN A 3 -40.11 21.10 46.97
CA GLN A 3 -40.20 19.85 46.20
C GLN A 3 -39.40 18.76 46.93
N LYS A 4 -40.11 17.78 47.52
CA LYS A 4 -39.51 16.58 48.08
C LYS A 4 -39.04 15.69 46.92
N PHE A 5 -37.72 15.57 46.74
CA PHE A 5 -37.14 14.57 45.84
C PHE A 5 -37.31 13.18 46.44
N GLU A 6 -38.21 12.37 45.87
CA GLU A 6 -38.29 10.94 46.15
C GLU A 6 -37.04 10.24 45.61
N ARG A 7 -36.20 9.73 46.51
CA ARG A 7 -35.10 8.83 46.16
C ARG A 7 -35.67 7.47 45.81
N THR A 8 -35.90 7.22 44.52
CA THR A 8 -36.22 5.89 43.99
C THR A 8 -35.08 4.93 44.34
N ARG A 9 -35.35 3.98 45.25
CA ARG A 9 -34.41 2.90 45.58
C ARG A 9 -34.34 1.95 44.39
N ARG A 10 -33.18 1.92 43.71
CA ARG A 10 -32.93 1.00 42.61
C ARG A 10 -32.96 -0.44 43.12
N THR A 11 -33.59 -1.33 42.36
CA THR A 11 -33.68 -2.75 42.74
C THR A 11 -32.33 -3.44 42.54
N PRO A 12 -32.05 -4.54 43.26
CA PRO A 12 -30.79 -5.29 43.11
C PRO A 12 -30.53 -5.70 41.66
N ALA A 13 -31.57 -6.12 40.92
CA ALA A 13 -31.48 -6.48 39.50
C ALA A 13 -31.07 -5.28 38.61
N GLN A 14 -31.58 -4.08 38.89
CA GLN A 14 -31.19 -2.85 38.18
C GLN A 14 -29.72 -2.51 38.43
N LEU A 15 -29.23 -2.70 39.65
CA LEU A 15 -27.82 -2.48 40.00
C LEU A 15 -26.90 -3.47 39.28
N THR A 16 -27.29 -4.75 39.19
CA THR A 16 -26.53 -5.77 38.47
C THR A 16 -26.42 -5.47 36.97
N ALA A 17 -27.52 -5.02 36.34
CA ALA A 17 -27.52 -4.63 34.93
C ALA A 17 -26.61 -3.42 34.65
N ILE A 18 -26.61 -2.42 35.53
CA ILE A 18 -25.71 -1.25 35.44
C ILE A 18 -24.25 -1.68 35.57
N ILE A 19 -23.93 -2.58 36.50
CA ILE A 19 -22.57 -3.11 36.69
C ILE A 19 -22.13 -3.93 35.47
N ALA A 20 -23.00 -4.77 34.92
CA ALA A 20 -22.71 -5.57 33.72
C ALA A 20 -22.48 -4.69 32.49
N SER A 21 -23.33 -3.68 32.28
CA SER A 21 -23.15 -2.67 31.22
C SER A 21 -21.82 -1.93 31.37
N SER A 22 -21.47 -1.50 32.60
CA SER A 22 -20.21 -0.81 32.87
C SER A 22 -18.99 -1.70 32.62
N LYS A 23 -19.06 -2.99 32.95
CA LYS A 23 -17.99 -3.96 32.65
C LYS A 23 -17.80 -4.15 31.15
N SER A 24 -18.89 -4.33 30.39
CA SER A 24 -18.83 -4.42 28.92
C SER A 24 -18.23 -3.16 28.29
N GLN A 25 -18.59 -1.98 28.79
CA GLN A 25 -18.07 -0.70 28.30
C GLN A 25 -16.57 -0.54 28.57
N ARG A 26 -16.08 -1.04 29.72
CA ARG A 26 -14.63 -1.06 30.02
C ARG A 26 -13.85 -1.99 29.10
N GLU A 27 -14.43 -3.12 28.71
CA GLU A 27 -13.78 -4.04 27.75
C GLU A 27 -13.72 -3.45 26.34
N LEU A 28 -14.81 -2.82 25.87
CA LEU A 28 -14.81 -2.11 24.60
C LEU A 28 -13.77 -0.97 24.58
N ASN A 29 -13.65 -0.22 25.67
CA ASN A 29 -12.64 0.83 25.79
C ASN A 29 -11.21 0.27 25.75
N LYS A 30 -10.94 -0.89 26.35
CA LYS A 30 -9.62 -1.55 26.28
C LYS A 30 -9.26 -1.96 24.86
N ILE A 31 -10.23 -2.44 24.08
CA ILE A 31 -10.01 -2.82 22.68
C ILE A 31 -9.72 -1.57 21.84
N ALA A 32 -10.49 -0.49 22.03
CA ALA A 32 -10.27 0.77 21.33
C ALA A 32 -8.89 1.39 21.60
N PHE A 33 -8.41 1.33 22.85
CA PHE A 33 -7.08 1.82 23.21
C PHE A 33 -5.95 1.02 22.53
N LYS A 34 -6.05 -0.32 22.52
CA LYS A 34 -5.07 -1.17 21.84
C LYS A 34 -5.05 -0.93 20.33
N GLU A 35 -6.20 -0.66 19.72
CA GLU A 35 -6.28 -0.36 18.30
C GLU A 35 -5.69 1.03 17.98
N GLN A 36 -5.89 2.02 18.85
CA GLN A 36 -5.22 3.32 18.73
C GLN A 36 -3.69 3.20 18.85
N GLU A 37 -3.18 2.38 19.76
CA GLU A 37 -1.74 2.13 19.89
C GLU A 37 -1.15 1.54 18.60
N ARG A 38 -1.82 0.56 17.98
CA ARG A 38 -1.40 -0.01 16.68
C ARG A 38 -1.40 1.03 15.56
N ILE A 39 -2.41 1.89 15.50
CA ILE A 39 -2.48 2.95 14.47
C ILE A 39 -1.32 3.94 14.64
N ILE A 40 -0.97 4.29 15.87
CA ILE A 40 0.18 5.16 16.16
C ILE A 40 1.50 4.50 15.75
N GLU A 41 1.63 3.19 16.01
CA GLU A 41 2.83 2.42 15.65
C GLU A 41 2.99 2.31 14.12
N LEU A 42 1.91 2.02 13.40
CA LEU A 42 1.86 2.06 11.93
C LEU A 42 2.16 3.45 11.35
N GLN A 43 1.74 4.52 12.04
CA GLN A 43 2.05 5.89 11.64
C GLN A 43 3.54 6.25 11.84
N LYS A 44 4.19 5.68 12.85
CA LYS A 44 5.65 5.84 13.05
C LYS A 44 6.42 5.11 11.96
N GLU A 45 6.05 3.86 11.68
CA GLU A 45 6.68 3.05 10.64
C GLU A 45 6.53 3.68 9.25
N THR A 46 5.35 4.23 8.93
CA THR A 46 5.13 4.97 7.68
C THR A 46 5.94 6.27 7.59
N ARG A 47 6.15 6.99 8.71
CA ARG A 47 7.05 8.16 8.74
C ARG A 47 8.51 7.80 8.54
N GLU A 48 8.98 6.70 9.13
CA GLU A 48 10.35 6.21 8.93
C GLU A 48 10.59 5.82 7.47
N VAL A 49 9.65 5.08 6.87
CA VAL A 49 9.68 4.74 5.44
C VAL A 49 9.65 6.01 4.57
N GLN A 50 8.82 7.00 4.90
CA GLN A 50 8.79 8.29 4.19
C GLN A 50 10.11 9.07 4.33
N CYS A 51 10.76 9.05 5.49
CA CYS A 51 12.06 9.67 5.70
C CYS A 51 13.16 8.97 4.91
N ILE A 52 13.16 7.63 4.87
CA ILE A 52 14.11 6.85 4.06
C ILE A 52 13.92 7.18 2.58
N VAL A 53 12.67 7.20 2.10
CA VAL A 53 12.35 7.54 0.72
C VAL A 53 12.77 8.98 0.38
N LYS A 54 12.50 9.95 1.28
CA LYS A 54 12.94 11.34 1.09
C LYS A 54 14.45 11.51 1.16
N GLY A 55 15.15 10.77 2.02
CA GLY A 55 16.62 10.79 2.10
C GLY A 55 17.28 10.19 0.86
N LEU A 56 16.70 9.14 0.29
CA LEU A 56 17.16 8.53 -0.96
C LEU A 56 16.86 9.38 -2.20
N LEU A 57 15.79 10.17 -2.18
CA LEU A 57 15.36 11.03 -3.30
C LEU A 57 15.86 12.48 -3.19
N GLY A 58 16.26 12.93 -2.00
CA GLY A 58 16.53 14.34 -1.70
C GLY A 58 17.95 14.83 -2.01
N HIS A 59 18.88 13.94 -2.39
CA HIS A 59 20.28 14.30 -2.62
C HIS A 59 20.72 14.38 -4.08
N ASN A 60 19.84 14.08 -5.03
CA ASN A 60 20.20 14.13 -6.43
C ASN A 60 19.30 15.12 -7.18
N GLU A 61 19.95 16.14 -7.75
CA GLU A 61 19.43 16.96 -8.85
C GLU A 61 19.08 16.13 -10.10
N PHE A 62 19.23 14.81 -10.02
CA PHE A 62 18.66 13.81 -10.90
C PHE A 62 17.47 13.13 -10.20
N GLY A 63 16.34 13.81 -10.19
CA GLY A 63 15.00 13.21 -10.04
C GLY A 63 14.68 12.36 -11.26
N ASP A 64 15.55 11.40 -11.55
CA ASP A 64 15.54 10.60 -12.75
C ASP A 64 14.65 9.38 -12.47
N VAL A 65 13.52 9.33 -13.15
CA VAL A 65 12.57 8.20 -13.20
C VAL A 65 13.31 6.85 -13.32
N LYS A 66 14.53 6.86 -13.87
CA LYS A 66 15.51 5.77 -13.85
C LYS A 66 15.71 5.09 -12.50
N THR A 67 16.02 5.78 -11.42
CA THR A 67 16.39 5.09 -10.15
C THR A 67 15.19 4.47 -9.45
N THR A 68 14.01 5.06 -9.54
CA THR A 68 12.79 4.54 -8.88
C THR A 68 12.23 3.27 -9.55
N LEU A 69 12.28 3.18 -10.87
CA LEU A 69 11.93 1.95 -11.60
C LEU A 69 12.99 0.86 -11.40
N THR A 70 14.28 1.20 -11.52
CA THR A 70 15.37 0.23 -11.40
C THR A 70 15.41 -0.40 -10.00
N LEU A 71 15.23 0.37 -8.92
CA LEU A 71 15.21 -0.17 -7.55
C LEU A 71 13.98 -1.05 -7.25
N ARG A 72 12.80 -0.73 -7.79
CA ARG A 72 11.60 -1.58 -7.65
C ARG A 72 11.72 -2.89 -8.40
N GLU A 73 12.43 -2.92 -9.52
CA GLU A 73 12.68 -4.14 -10.28
C GLU A 73 13.80 -4.99 -9.63
N PHE A 74 14.84 -4.38 -9.06
CA PHE A 74 15.88 -5.11 -8.31
C PHE A 74 15.37 -5.70 -6.98
N LEU A 75 14.44 -5.03 -6.29
CA LEU A 75 13.83 -5.54 -5.05
C LEU A 75 12.79 -6.64 -5.28
N LYS A 76 12.32 -6.83 -6.52
CA LYS A 76 11.65 -8.08 -6.90
C LYS A 76 12.73 -9.13 -7.02
N LEU A 77 13.02 -9.80 -5.89
CA LEU A 77 13.85 -11.00 -5.81
C LEU A 77 13.71 -11.80 -7.10
N PRO A 78 14.82 -12.18 -7.77
CA PRO A 78 14.74 -13.04 -8.93
C PRO A 78 13.97 -14.26 -8.46
N VAL A 79 12.79 -14.48 -9.04
CA VAL A 79 12.01 -15.68 -8.79
C VAL A 79 12.93 -16.82 -9.19
N VAL A 80 13.56 -17.45 -8.20
CA VAL A 80 14.34 -18.66 -8.37
C VAL A 80 13.35 -19.67 -8.95
N MET A 81 13.39 -19.84 -10.26
CA MET A 81 12.44 -20.70 -10.96
C MET A 81 12.85 -22.15 -10.71
N LYS A 82 11.86 -22.98 -10.34
CA LYS A 82 12.02 -24.42 -10.10
C LYS A 82 12.53 -25.21 -11.31
N SER A 83 12.51 -24.62 -12.52
CA SER A 83 13.08 -25.21 -13.73
C SER A 83 14.54 -24.77 -13.84
N GLY A 84 15.49 -25.70 -13.78
CA GLY A 84 16.94 -25.46 -13.92
C GLY A 84 17.40 -24.93 -15.29
N HIS A 85 16.56 -24.15 -15.98
CA HIS A 85 16.86 -23.46 -17.22
C HIS A 85 17.05 -21.97 -16.96
N VAL A 86 18.27 -21.50 -17.25
CA VAL A 86 18.61 -20.08 -17.26
C VAL A 86 17.91 -19.45 -18.48
N LYS A 87 16.89 -18.64 -18.23
CA LYS A 87 16.24 -17.87 -19.30
C LYS A 87 17.17 -16.78 -19.80
N ARG A 88 17.07 -16.48 -21.10
CA ARG A 88 17.76 -15.32 -21.69
C ARG A 88 17.32 -14.03 -20.99
N PRO A 89 18.24 -13.06 -20.82
CA PRO A 89 17.87 -11.76 -20.30
C PRO A 89 16.83 -11.11 -21.24
N PRO A 90 15.80 -10.45 -20.69
CA PRO A 90 14.84 -9.71 -21.49
C PRO A 90 15.53 -8.53 -22.17
N ASN A 91 15.22 -8.29 -23.45
CA ASN A 91 15.67 -7.09 -24.14
C ASN A 91 14.82 -5.87 -23.76
N SER A 92 15.24 -4.68 -24.20
CA SER A 92 14.56 -3.40 -23.99
C SER A 92 13.05 -3.44 -24.29
N TYR A 93 12.67 -4.08 -25.39
CA TYR A 93 11.27 -4.23 -25.77
C TYR A 93 10.46 -5.04 -24.76
N ILE A 94 11.03 -6.14 -24.26
CA ILE A 94 10.37 -6.99 -23.27
C ILE A 94 10.22 -6.26 -21.94
N LEU A 95 11.19 -5.42 -21.56
CA LEU A 95 11.11 -4.59 -20.36
C LEU A 95 10.00 -3.53 -20.50
N HIS A 96 9.99 -2.75 -21.59
CA HIS A 96 8.94 -1.76 -21.87
C HIS A 96 7.55 -2.40 -21.90
N ARG A 97 7.42 -3.56 -22.55
CA ARG A 97 6.14 -4.29 -22.59
C ARG A 97 5.68 -4.73 -21.19
N ARG A 98 6.60 -5.13 -20.31
CA ARG A 98 6.25 -5.52 -18.93
C ARG A 98 5.77 -4.33 -18.13
N ASP A 99 6.40 -3.18 -18.29
CA ASP A 99 6.02 -1.95 -17.61
C ASP A 99 4.61 -1.50 -18.02
N VAL A 100 4.36 -1.37 -19.31
CA VAL A 100 3.04 -1.04 -19.86
C VAL A 100 1.97 -2.07 -19.47
N ALA A 101 2.29 -3.38 -19.51
CA ALA A 101 1.37 -4.42 -19.06
C ALA A 101 1.03 -4.30 -17.56
N SER A 102 1.97 -3.80 -16.75
CA SER A 102 1.76 -3.60 -15.32
C SER A 102 0.78 -2.46 -15.03
N GLU A 103 0.78 -1.39 -15.84
CA GLU A 103 -0.18 -0.29 -15.74
C GLU A 103 -1.62 -0.81 -15.86
N PHE A 104 -1.91 -1.61 -16.90
CA PHE A 104 -3.24 -2.19 -17.11
C PHE A 104 -3.65 -3.15 -16.00
N ARG A 105 -2.69 -3.92 -15.46
CA ARG A 105 -2.95 -4.82 -14.34
C ARG A 105 -3.32 -4.06 -13.07
N ASN A 106 -2.67 -2.93 -12.80
CA ASN A 106 -2.94 -2.09 -11.64
C ASN A 106 -4.35 -1.46 -11.71
N VAL A 107 -4.80 -1.11 -12.92
CA VAL A 107 -6.15 -0.56 -13.16
C VAL A 107 -7.21 -1.66 -13.31
N LYS A 108 -6.85 -2.94 -13.11
CA LYS A 108 -7.73 -4.12 -13.26
C LYS A 108 -8.36 -4.25 -14.66
N VAL A 109 -7.73 -3.68 -15.69
CA VAL A 109 -8.15 -3.86 -17.09
C VAL A 109 -7.60 -5.18 -17.59
N LYS A 110 -8.48 -6.07 -18.06
CA LYS A 110 -8.09 -7.36 -18.65
C LYS A 110 -7.92 -7.18 -20.15
N LEU A 111 -6.68 -7.02 -20.58
CA LEU A 111 -6.30 -7.04 -22.01
C LEU A 111 -5.66 -8.37 -22.36
N SER A 112 -5.89 -8.82 -23.58
CA SER A 112 -5.17 -9.94 -24.18
C SER A 112 -3.70 -9.56 -24.44
N VAL A 113 -2.86 -10.58 -24.55
CA VAL A 113 -1.45 -10.42 -24.91
C VAL A 113 -1.28 -9.68 -26.24
N HIS A 114 -2.19 -9.92 -27.19
CA HIS A 114 -2.14 -9.30 -28.50
C HIS A 114 -2.44 -7.79 -28.42
N GLU A 115 -3.48 -7.40 -27.70
CA GLU A 115 -3.85 -5.99 -27.50
C GLU A 115 -2.72 -5.21 -26.81
N ILE A 116 -2.14 -5.78 -25.75
CA ILE A 116 -0.99 -5.16 -25.06
C ILE A 116 0.18 -4.99 -26.03
N THR A 117 0.43 -5.98 -26.88
CA THR A 117 1.54 -5.91 -27.85
C THR A 117 1.30 -4.81 -28.89
N SER A 118 0.07 -4.64 -29.35
CA SER A 118 -0.31 -3.57 -30.28
C SER A 118 -0.14 -2.20 -29.65
N ILE A 119 -0.65 -2.01 -28.43
CA ILE A 119 -0.51 -0.76 -27.66
C ILE A 119 0.96 -0.42 -27.43
N VAL A 120 1.79 -1.40 -27.04
CA VAL A 120 3.22 -1.18 -26.80
C VAL A 120 3.95 -0.81 -28.10
N LYS A 121 3.57 -1.39 -29.25
CA LYS A 121 4.16 -1.02 -30.54
C LYS A 121 3.82 0.41 -30.92
N GLU A 122 2.58 0.84 -30.69
CA GLU A 122 2.14 2.20 -30.96
C GLU A 122 2.83 3.20 -30.03
N ARG A 123 2.81 2.96 -28.71
CA ARG A 123 3.49 3.78 -27.72
C ARG A 123 4.98 3.90 -28.01
N ARG A 124 5.64 2.80 -28.41
CA ARG A 124 7.07 2.80 -28.74
C ARG A 124 7.42 3.67 -29.95
N LYS A 125 6.53 3.79 -30.94
CA LYS A 125 6.74 4.67 -32.10
C LYS A 125 6.63 6.14 -31.75
N ASN A 126 5.87 6.45 -30.70
CA ASN A 126 5.56 7.80 -30.25
C ASN A 126 6.32 8.16 -28.96
N LEU A 127 7.41 7.45 -28.63
CA LEU A 127 8.25 7.80 -27.49
C LEU A 127 9.03 9.06 -27.80
N ASP A 128 9.10 9.95 -26.81
CA ASP A 128 10.00 11.09 -26.86
C ASP A 128 11.46 10.62 -26.83
N GLU A 129 12.39 11.46 -27.30
CA GLU A 129 13.82 11.11 -27.34
C GLU A 129 14.38 10.68 -25.97
N VAL A 130 13.86 11.29 -24.90
CA VAL A 130 14.23 10.97 -23.51
C VAL A 130 13.77 9.55 -23.14
N GLU A 131 12.54 9.19 -23.50
CA GLU A 131 11.99 7.86 -23.21
C GLU A 131 12.60 6.79 -24.11
N SER A 132 12.94 7.12 -25.36
CA SER A 132 13.66 6.19 -26.25
C SER A 132 15.02 5.82 -25.66
N LYS A 133 15.79 6.81 -25.18
CA LYS A 133 17.08 6.59 -24.49
C LYS A 133 16.95 5.86 -23.16
N PHE A 134 15.78 5.87 -22.53
CA PHE A 134 15.55 5.11 -21.31
C PHE A 134 15.42 3.60 -21.60
N TRP A 135 14.79 3.27 -22.72
CA TRP A 135 14.54 1.88 -23.08
C TRP A 135 15.67 1.24 -23.89
N GLU A 136 16.48 1.99 -24.65
CA GLU A 136 17.65 1.47 -25.37
C GLU A 136 18.70 0.80 -24.46
#